data_AF-A0A1R4GZ65-F1
#
_entry.id   AF-A0A1R4GZ65-F1
#
_cell.length_a   1.000
_cell.length_b   1.000
_cell.length_c   1.000
_cell.angle_alpha   90.00
_cell.angle_beta   90.00
_cell.angle_gamma   90.00
#
_symmetry.space_group_name_H-M   'P 1'
#
loop_
_entity.id
_entity.type
_entity.pdbx_description
1 polymer ?
#
loop_
_entity_poly.entity_id
_entity_poly.type
_entity_poly.pdbx_seq_one_letter_code
_entity_poly.pdbx_strand_id
1 'polypeptide(L)'
;MYQDKLKLFENVENLAGKSWEHAVAIDVLNNTNIKDCSIHCFHYQQMLELFFKHLLETRSEFGSYGKTHKLQKLLEEVIANTPFKTNKSKYLMALQVITVCAEEYRYNFLIDCAGYKQSVEICDVLLDELLEFEGIGQNTLGTP
;
A
#
# COMPACT_ATOMS: atom_id res chain seq x y z
N MET A 1 2.39 7.01 12.83
CA MET A 1 2.52 5.55 12.62
C MET A 1 1.64 5.16 11.41
N TYR A 2 1.73 3.95 10.85
CA TYR A 2 0.91 3.63 9.67
C TYR A 2 -0.58 3.60 10.00
N GLN A 3 -0.97 3.11 11.18
CA GLN A 3 -2.37 3.11 11.62
C GLN A 3 -2.95 4.53 11.71
N ASP A 4 -2.12 5.53 12.07
CA ASP A 4 -2.55 6.93 12.13
C ASP A 4 -2.78 7.49 10.73
N LYS A 5 -1.91 7.14 9.77
CA LYS A 5 -2.02 7.56 8.37
C LYS A 5 -3.32 7.05 7.74
N LEU A 6 -3.75 5.84 8.07
CA LEU A 6 -4.97 5.21 7.56
C LEU A 6 -6.16 5.28 8.52
N LYS A 7 -6.11 6.13 9.56
CA LYS A 7 -7.12 6.15 10.64
C LYS A 7 -8.56 6.34 10.16
N LEU A 8 -8.76 7.04 9.05
CA LEU A 8 -10.09 7.24 8.46
C LEU A 8 -10.78 5.94 8.01
N PHE A 9 -10.02 4.84 7.91
CA PHE A 9 -10.49 3.50 7.55
C PHE A 9 -10.55 2.54 8.74
N GLU A 10 -10.37 3.04 9.96
CA GLU A 10 -10.44 2.25 11.18
C GLU A 10 -11.77 1.49 11.26
N ASN A 11 -11.68 0.15 11.26
CA ASN A 11 -12.81 -0.79 11.33
C ASN A 11 -13.87 -0.62 10.21
N VAL A 12 -13.51 -0.01 9.08
CA VAL A 12 -14.40 0.04 7.92
C VAL A 12 -14.39 -1.32 7.21
N GLU A 13 -15.57 -1.89 6.94
CA GLU A 13 -15.70 -3.22 6.31
C GLU A 13 -15.50 -3.18 4.78
N ASN A 14 -14.33 -2.70 4.34
CA ASN A 14 -13.94 -2.66 2.93
C ASN A 14 -12.42 -2.88 2.74
N LEU A 15 -11.94 -2.75 1.50
CA LEU A 15 -10.52 -2.93 1.17
C LEU A 15 -9.60 -1.93 1.89
N ALA A 16 -10.02 -0.68 2.06
CA ALA A 16 -9.24 0.31 2.80
C ALA A 16 -9.16 -0.01 4.30
N GLY A 17 -10.23 -0.52 4.91
CA GLY A 17 -10.18 -0.99 6.29
C GLY A 17 -9.28 -2.21 6.46
N LYS A 18 -9.24 -3.13 5.48
CA LYS A 18 -8.22 -4.18 5.44
C LYS A 18 -6.80 -3.63 5.31
N SER A 19 -6.59 -2.60 4.49
CA SER A 19 -5.30 -1.91 4.43
C SER A 19 -4.90 -1.35 5.80
N TRP A 20 -5.85 -0.74 6.53
CA TRP A 20 -5.62 -0.26 7.91
C TRP A 20 -5.29 -1.39 8.89
N GLU A 21 -5.94 -2.55 8.83
CA GLU A 21 -5.56 -3.71 9.66
C GLU A 21 -4.10 -4.12 9.45
N HIS A 22 -3.63 -4.12 8.19
CA HIS A 22 -2.22 -4.38 7.88
C HIS A 22 -1.30 -3.25 8.39
N ALA A 23 -1.74 -2.00 8.33
CA ALA A 23 -1.03 -0.85 8.91
C ALA A 23 -0.82 -1.01 10.43
N VAL A 24 -1.86 -1.45 11.16
CA VAL A 24 -1.77 -1.78 12.58
C VAL A 24 -0.76 -2.90 12.83
N ALA A 25 -0.80 -3.97 12.03
CA ALA A 25 0.14 -5.08 12.18
C ALA A 25 1.60 -4.63 11.99
N ILE A 26 1.88 -3.78 10.99
CA ILE A 26 3.20 -3.19 10.75
C ILE A 26 3.67 -2.41 11.99
N ASP A 27 2.81 -1.55 12.54
CA ASP A 27 3.14 -0.77 13.74
C ASP A 27 3.42 -1.65 14.96
N VAL A 28 2.66 -2.75 15.15
CA VAL A 28 2.95 -3.73 16.19
C VAL A 28 4.32 -4.37 15.98
N LEU A 29 4.63 -4.80 14.75
CA LEU A 29 5.91 -5.43 14.41
C LEU A 29 7.09 -4.48 14.63
N ASN A 30 6.93 -3.19 14.32
CA ASN A 30 7.94 -2.16 14.56
C ASN A 30 8.29 -1.96 16.03
N ASN A 31 7.41 -2.40 16.95
CA ASN A 31 7.64 -2.38 18.39
C ASN A 31 8.16 -3.72 18.95
N THR A 32 8.51 -4.68 18.10
CA THR A 32 9.09 -5.98 18.50
C THR A 32 10.60 -6.03 18.28
N ASN A 33 11.25 -7.05 18.85
CA ASN A 33 12.66 -7.36 18.59
C ASN A 33 12.87 -8.36 17.44
N ILE A 34 11.86 -8.58 16.60
CA ILE A 34 11.95 -9.48 15.45
C ILE A 34 12.94 -8.89 14.44
N LYS A 35 14.02 -9.65 14.15
CA LYS A 35 15.09 -9.20 13.25
C LYS A 35 14.75 -9.42 11.78
N ASP A 36 14.05 -10.51 11.50
CA ASP A 36 13.67 -10.90 10.15
C ASP A 36 12.51 -10.01 9.67
N CYS A 37 12.66 -9.40 8.49
CA CYS A 37 11.69 -8.48 7.93
C CYS A 37 10.57 -9.15 7.11
N SER A 38 10.57 -10.48 6.94
CA SER A 38 9.60 -11.23 6.12
C SER A 38 8.15 -10.90 6.48
N ILE A 39 7.80 -10.97 7.77
CA ILE A 39 6.43 -10.70 8.23
C ILE A 39 6.06 -9.23 8.06
N HIS A 40 6.98 -8.30 8.37
CA HIS A 40 6.77 -6.87 8.15
C HIS A 40 6.56 -6.58 6.65
N CYS A 41 7.36 -7.20 5.79
CA CYS A 41 7.27 -7.08 4.35
C CYS A 41 5.95 -7.61 3.78
N PHE A 42 5.48 -8.75 4.26
CA PHE A 42 4.16 -9.27 3.91
C PHE A 42 3.05 -8.27 4.26
N HIS A 43 3.03 -7.74 5.49
CA HIS A 43 2.00 -6.79 5.87
C HIS A 43 2.11 -5.46 5.11
N TYR A 44 3.32 -4.96 4.85
CA TYR A 44 3.52 -3.75 4.06
C TYR A 44 3.04 -3.90 2.61
N GLN A 45 3.35 -5.04 1.98
CA GLN A 45 2.86 -5.33 0.64
C GLN A 45 1.34 -5.41 0.60
N GLN A 46 0.71 -6.11 1.55
CA GLN A 46 -0.75 -6.23 1.62
C GLN A 46 -1.42 -4.88 1.89
N MET A 47 -0.86 -4.04 2.76
CA MET A 47 -1.35 -2.68 3.01
C MET A 47 -1.44 -1.88 1.69
N LEU A 48 -0.35 -1.83 0.92
CA LEU A 48 -0.33 -1.12 -0.37
C LEU A 48 -1.25 -1.77 -1.42
N GLU A 49 -1.25 -3.10 -1.54
CA GLU A 49 -2.10 -3.82 -2.49
C GLU A 49 -3.57 -3.50 -2.28
N LEU A 50 -4.04 -3.63 -1.03
CA LEU A 50 -5.43 -3.39 -0.67
C LEU A 50 -5.80 -1.93 -0.85
N PHE A 51 -4.89 -0.99 -0.56
CA PHE A 51 -5.15 0.43 -0.77
C PHE A 51 -5.24 0.79 -2.25
N PHE A 52 -4.35 0.27 -3.11
CA PHE A 52 -4.49 0.46 -4.56
C PHE A 52 -5.81 -0.10 -5.08
N LYS A 53 -6.21 -1.29 -4.63
CA LYS A 53 -7.47 -1.90 -5.05
C LYS A 53 -8.68 -1.11 -4.58
N HIS A 54 -8.65 -0.56 -3.36
CA HIS A 54 -9.66 0.38 -2.87
C HIS A 54 -9.78 1.62 -3.79
N LEU A 55 -8.66 2.24 -4.15
CA LEU A 55 -8.68 3.41 -5.04
C LEU A 55 -9.23 3.05 -6.43
N LEU A 56 -8.87 1.89 -6.97
CA LEU A 56 -9.42 1.41 -8.23
C LEU A 56 -10.92 1.11 -8.13
N GLU A 57 -11.38 0.50 -7.05
CA GLU A 57 -12.79 0.21 -6.81
C GLU A 57 -13.65 1.47 -6.67
N THR A 58 -13.12 2.51 -6.02
CA THR A 58 -13.91 3.69 -5.63
C THR A 58 -13.69 4.92 -6.49
N ARG A 59 -12.54 5.01 -7.19
CA ARG A 59 -12.15 6.21 -7.97
C ARG A 59 -12.00 5.96 -9.46
N SER A 60 -12.07 4.71 -9.93
CA SER A 60 -12.10 4.43 -11.37
C SER A 60 -13.51 4.50 -11.95
N GLU A 61 -13.63 4.77 -13.25
CA GLU A 61 -14.92 4.83 -13.95
C GLU A 61 -15.73 3.52 -13.84
N PHE A 62 -15.03 2.37 -13.86
CA PHE A 62 -15.66 1.05 -13.87
C PHE A 62 -15.67 0.35 -12.51
N GLY A 63 -15.05 0.94 -11.48
CA GLY A 63 -14.97 0.37 -10.13
C GLY A 63 -14.35 -1.04 -10.09
N SER A 64 -13.33 -1.30 -10.89
CA SER A 64 -12.70 -2.63 -10.98
C SER A 64 -11.18 -2.55 -10.90
N TYR A 65 -10.55 -3.62 -10.43
CA TYR A 65 -9.11 -3.76 -10.31
C TYR A 65 -8.62 -5.10 -10.88
N GLY A 66 -7.38 -5.13 -11.34
CA GLY A 66 -6.73 -6.33 -11.85
C GLY A 66 -6.60 -7.43 -10.80
N LYS A 67 -6.72 -8.69 -11.24
CA LYS A 67 -6.44 -9.89 -10.42
C LYS A 67 -4.93 -10.13 -10.29
N THR A 68 -4.20 -9.13 -9.81
CA THR A 68 -2.76 -9.18 -9.59
C THR A 68 -2.40 -8.72 -8.19
N HIS A 69 -1.28 -9.22 -7.68
CA HIS A 69 -0.65 -8.81 -6.42
C HIS A 69 0.60 -7.95 -6.65
N LYS A 70 0.95 -7.73 -7.94
CA LYS A 70 2.13 -6.97 -8.34
C LYS A 70 1.86 -5.48 -8.18
N LEU A 71 2.47 -4.88 -7.15
CA LEU A 71 2.21 -3.50 -6.76
C LEU A 71 2.49 -2.48 -7.87
N GLN A 72 3.53 -2.71 -8.67
CA GLN A 72 3.87 -1.84 -9.80
C GLN A 72 2.78 -1.83 -10.89
N LYS A 73 2.11 -2.97 -11.11
CA LYS A 73 0.99 -3.05 -12.06
C LYS A 73 -0.24 -2.33 -11.52
N LEU A 74 -0.51 -2.51 -10.22
CA LEU A 74 -1.62 -1.82 -9.56
C LEU A 74 -1.42 -0.29 -9.58
N LEU A 75 -0.20 0.21 -9.36
CA LEU A 75 0.10 1.64 -9.51
C LEU A 75 -0.16 2.12 -10.95
N GLU A 76 0.25 1.35 -11.95
CA GLU A 76 -0.01 1.68 -13.36
C GLU A 76 -1.51 1.71 -13.66
N GLU A 77 -2.28 0.75 -13.12
CA GLU A 77 -3.74 0.73 -13.23
C GLU A 77 -4.36 1.96 -12.55
N VAL A 78 -3.91 2.34 -11.35
CA VAL A 78 -4.42 3.53 -10.65
C VAL A 78 -4.17 4.79 -11.47
N ILE A 79 -2.96 4.95 -12.03
CA ILE A 79 -2.61 6.11 -12.87
C ILE A 79 -3.43 6.13 -14.16
N ALA A 80 -3.69 4.96 -14.75
CA ALA A 80 -4.42 4.86 -16.01
C ALA A 80 -5.93 5.09 -15.84
N ASN A 81 -6.51 4.61 -14.75
CA ASN A 81 -7.96 4.52 -14.58
C ASN A 81 -8.54 5.53 -13.58
N THR A 82 -7.70 6.36 -12.95
CA THR A 82 -8.14 7.41 -12.01
C THR A 82 -7.49 8.77 -12.33
N PRO A 83 -7.99 9.87 -11.74
CA PRO A 83 -7.33 11.17 -11.83
C PRO A 83 -5.97 11.24 -11.13
N PHE A 84 -5.58 10.24 -10.34
CA PHE A 84 -4.27 10.20 -9.69
C PHE A 84 -3.13 10.26 -10.72
N LYS A 85 -2.11 11.07 -10.43
CA LYS A 85 -0.92 11.26 -11.28
C LYS A 85 0.31 11.38 -10.42
N THR A 86 1.36 10.66 -10.78
CA THR A 86 2.69 10.75 -10.17
C THR A 86 3.78 10.32 -11.16
N ASN A 87 5.04 10.56 -10.83
CA ASN A 87 6.17 10.02 -11.60
C ASN A 87 6.42 8.56 -11.22
N LYS A 88 5.71 7.63 -11.87
CA LYS A 88 5.77 6.19 -11.55
C LYS A 88 7.19 5.61 -11.56
N SER A 89 8.09 6.12 -12.41
CA SER A 89 9.47 5.63 -12.51
C SER A 89 10.25 5.74 -11.19
N LYS A 90 9.84 6.62 -10.27
CA LYS A 90 10.41 6.72 -8.92
C LYS A 90 10.12 5.48 -8.06
N TYR A 91 9.00 4.80 -8.31
CA TYR A 91 8.43 3.81 -7.40
C TYR A 91 8.49 2.38 -7.94
N LEU A 92 8.55 2.18 -9.27
CA LEU A 92 8.44 0.84 -9.88
C LEU A 92 9.42 -0.19 -9.29
N MET A 93 10.68 0.19 -9.08
CA MET A 93 11.68 -0.75 -8.53
C MET A 93 11.40 -1.09 -7.06
N ALA A 94 11.10 -0.08 -6.23
CA ALA A 94 10.77 -0.29 -4.83
C ALA A 94 9.53 -1.19 -4.65
N LEU A 95 8.48 -0.93 -5.45
CA LEU A 95 7.26 -1.75 -5.47
C LEU A 95 7.53 -3.19 -5.93
N GLN A 96 8.44 -3.39 -6.88
CA GLN A 96 8.88 -4.72 -7.31
C GLN A 96 9.64 -5.44 -6.18
N VAL A 97 10.55 -4.77 -5.48
CA VAL A 97 11.28 -5.35 -4.33
C VAL A 97 10.32 -5.79 -3.24
N ILE A 98 9.35 -4.94 -2.88
CA ILE A 98 8.31 -5.27 -1.89
C ILE A 98 7.49 -6.49 -2.33
N THR A 99 7.08 -6.52 -3.61
CA THR A 99 6.32 -7.66 -4.17
C THR A 99 7.11 -8.96 -4.06
N VAL A 100 8.37 -8.99 -4.49
CA VAL A 100 9.23 -10.18 -4.44
C VAL A 100 9.46 -10.62 -2.99
N CYS A 101 9.74 -9.66 -2.10
CA CYS A 101 9.95 -9.95 -0.69
C CYS A 101 8.71 -10.59 -0.05
N ALA A 102 7.50 -10.13 -0.39
CA ALA A 102 6.24 -10.72 0.06
C ALA A 102 5.86 -12.03 -0.66
N GLU A 103 6.43 -12.35 -1.82
CA GLU A 103 6.26 -13.67 -2.47
C GLU A 103 7.13 -14.73 -1.79
N GLU A 104 8.33 -14.34 -1.35
CA GLU A 104 9.36 -15.22 -0.77
C GLU A 104 9.26 -15.37 0.77
N TYR A 105 8.44 -14.55 1.44
CA TYR A 105 8.41 -14.36 2.90
C TYR A 105 8.24 -15.64 3.75
N ARG A 106 7.60 -16.68 3.22
CA ARG A 106 7.26 -17.89 3.99
C ARG A 106 8.42 -18.88 4.16
N TYR A 107 9.41 -18.81 3.27
CA TYR A 107 10.43 -19.87 3.16
C TYR A 107 11.85 -19.34 3.02
N ASN A 108 12.03 -18.03 2.78
CA ASN A 108 13.34 -17.44 2.55
C ASN A 108 13.83 -16.66 3.78
N PHE A 109 14.86 -17.19 4.44
CA PHE A 109 15.54 -16.55 5.57
C PHE A 109 16.67 -15.58 5.14
N LEU A 110 16.91 -15.45 3.82
CA LEU A 110 17.98 -14.63 3.24
C LEU A 110 17.44 -13.34 2.61
N ILE A 111 16.31 -12.83 3.11
CA ILE A 111 15.76 -11.56 2.63
C ILE A 111 16.74 -10.43 2.95
N ASP A 112 17.09 -9.64 1.93
CA ASP A 112 17.83 -8.41 2.12
C ASP A 112 16.93 -7.36 2.79
N CYS A 113 16.90 -7.38 4.12
CA CYS A 113 16.12 -6.44 4.90
C CYS A 113 16.58 -5.00 4.77
N ALA A 114 17.84 -4.74 4.39
CA ALA A 114 18.32 -3.38 4.16
C ALA A 114 17.73 -2.83 2.86
N GLY A 115 17.81 -3.60 1.77
CA GLY A 115 17.19 -3.25 0.48
C GLY A 115 15.67 -3.11 0.58
N TYR A 116 15.01 -3.99 1.35
CA TYR A 116 13.59 -3.87 1.66
C TYR A 116 13.25 -2.55 2.37
N LYS A 117 13.98 -2.18 3.44
CA LYS A 117 13.72 -0.94 4.20
C LYS A 117 13.91 0.32 3.35
N GLN A 118 14.94 0.35 2.49
CA GLN A 118 15.10 1.44 1.51
C GLN A 118 13.91 1.54 0.56
N SER A 119 13.35 0.39 0.15
CA SER A 119 12.15 0.36 -0.70
C SER A 119 10.91 0.85 0.05
N VAL A 120 10.78 0.55 1.35
CA VAL A 120 9.72 1.09 2.22
C VAL A 120 9.80 2.61 2.29
N GLU A 121 10.98 3.19 2.53
CA GLU A 121 11.13 4.65 2.59
C GLU A 121 10.67 5.35 1.29
N ILE A 122 10.99 4.76 0.14
CA ILE A 122 10.55 5.25 -1.17
C ILE A 122 9.03 5.10 -1.32
N CYS A 123 8.47 3.96 -0.91
CA CYS A 123 7.04 3.69 -1.01
C CYS A 123 6.20 4.44 0.02
N ASP A 124 6.79 4.90 1.14
CA ASP A 124 6.10 5.75 2.11
C ASP A 124 5.76 7.11 1.51
N VAL A 125 6.63 7.66 0.65
CA VAL A 125 6.34 8.87 -0.11
C VAL A 125 5.14 8.64 -1.05
N LEU A 126 5.12 7.50 -1.74
CA LEU A 126 3.99 7.13 -2.58
C LEU A 126 2.70 6.95 -1.76
N LEU A 127 2.78 6.31 -0.59
CA LEU A 127 1.64 6.14 0.30
C LEU A 127 1.05 7.49 0.70
N ASP A 128 1.90 8.46 1.03
CA ASP A 128 1.46 9.82 1.38
C ASP A 128 0.78 10.52 0.19
N GLU A 129 1.32 10.41 -1.04
CA GLU A 129 0.68 10.92 -2.27
C GLU A 129 -0.71 10.28 -2.51
N LEU A 130 -0.84 8.97 -2.29
CA LEU A 130 -2.10 8.25 -2.47
C LEU A 130 -3.14 8.62 -1.41
N LEU A 131 -2.71 8.81 -0.16
CA LEU A 131 -3.59 9.25 0.94
C LEU A 131 -4.06 10.69 0.72
N GLU A 132 -3.20 11.57 0.23
CA GLU A 132 -3.59 12.92 -0.17
C GLU A 132 -4.65 12.88 -1.27
N PHE A 133 -4.43 12.06 -2.31
CA PHE A 133 -5.41 11.86 -3.37
C PHE A 133 -6.76 11.35 -2.87
N GLU A 134 -6.77 10.39 -1.95
CA GLU A 134 -7.99 9.85 -1.36
C GLU A 134 -8.74 10.89 -0.51
N GLY A 135 -8.00 11.73 0.23
CA GLY A 135 -8.53 12.83 1.02
C GLY A 135 -9.14 13.97 0.19
N ILE A 136 -8.63 14.24 -1.02
CA ILE A 136 -9.22 15.21 -1.96
C ILE A 136 -10.66 14.80 -2.35
N GLY A 137 -10.96 13.50 -2.35
CA GLY A 137 -12.28 12.98 -2.67
C GLY A 137 -13.33 13.06 -1.55
N GLN A 138 -12.97 13.51 -0.34
CA GLN A 138 -13.92 13.75 0.75
C GLN A 138 -14.43 15.20 0.80
N ASN A 139 -13.75 16.16 0.17
CA ASN A 139 -14.21 17.56 0.07
C ASN A 139 -15.23 17.80 -1.05
N THR A 140 -15.60 16.79 -1.83
CA THR A 140 -16.54 16.90 -2.96
C THR A 140 -17.86 16.15 -2.76
N LEU A 141 -18.07 15.48 -1.61
CA LEU A 141 -19.26 14.67 -1.32
C LEU A 141 -19.87 14.94 0.07
N GLY A 142 -20.17 16.21 0.35
CA GLY A 142 -21.01 16.64 1.48
C GLY A 142 -21.38 18.12 1.36
N THR A 143 -22.08 18.50 0.29
CA THR A 143 -23.55 18.74 0.15
C THR A 143 -24.00 20.15 0.59
N PRO A 144 -25.02 20.73 -0.08
CA PRO A 144 -25.73 21.93 0.40
C PRO A 144 -26.41 21.72 1.76
#